data_AF-A0A0C2DMZ0-F1
#
_entry.id   AF-A0A0C2DMZ0-F1
#
_cell.length_a   1.000
_cell.length_b   1.000
_cell.length_c   1.000
_cell.angle_alpha   90.00
_cell.angle_beta   90.00
_cell.angle_gamma   90.00
#
_symmetry.space_group_name_H-M   'P 1'
#
loop_
_entity.id
_entity.type
_entity.pdbx_description
1 polymer ?
#
loop_
_entity_poly.entity_id
_entity_poly.type
_entity_poly.pdbx_seq_one_letter_code
_entity_poly.pdbx_strand_id
1 'polypeptide(L)'
;MFLFQLSLIVRGHQPPMTGYERIGKYLITIFSTAGYRVQDNVGNMGASLVINEDGGMNIVRIQVGEQLKLKRQRYKMDKVLIRIIRDLFVVILIKLS
;
A
#
# COMPACT_ATOMS: atom_id res chain seq x y z
N MET A 1 -30.84 -26.71 5.28
CA MET A 1 -29.58 -26.14 5.83
C MET A 1 -28.58 -26.06 4.67
N PHE A 2 -28.29 -24.86 4.16
CA PHE A 2 -27.29 -24.71 3.10
C PHE A 2 -25.90 -24.79 3.71
N LEU A 3 -25.17 -25.86 3.40
CA LEU A 3 -23.78 -26.02 3.79
C LEU A 3 -22.94 -25.19 2.81
N PHE A 4 -22.43 -24.04 3.24
CA PHE A 4 -21.51 -23.25 2.42
C PHE A 4 -20.14 -23.91 2.45
N GLN A 5 -19.74 -24.52 1.33
CA GLN A 5 -18.38 -25.02 1.15
C GLN A 5 -17.51 -23.86 0.63
N LEU A 6 -16.77 -23.22 1.55
CA LEU A 6 -15.83 -22.15 1.20
C LEU A 6 -14.63 -22.70 0.45
N SER A 7 -14.46 -22.26 -0.80
CA SER A 7 -13.36 -22.71 -1.66
C SER A 7 -12.06 -21.92 -1.48
N LEU A 8 -12.16 -20.65 -1.08
CA LEU A 8 -11.02 -19.73 -0.99
C LEU A 8 -11.37 -18.51 -0.12
N ILE A 9 -10.44 -18.11 0.76
CA ILE A 9 -10.48 -16.86 1.49
C ILE A 9 -9.55 -15.87 0.82
N VAL A 10 -10.09 -14.72 0.43
CA VAL A 10 -9.33 -13.59 -0.10
C VAL A 10 -9.33 -12.49 0.94
N ARG A 11 -8.15 -12.04 1.38
CA ARG A 11 -8.00 -11.01 2.40
C ARG A 11 -6.99 -9.94 1.99
N GLY A 12 -7.08 -8.78 2.65
CA GLY A 12 -6.08 -7.71 2.57
C GLY A 12 -5.29 -7.55 3.87
N HIS A 13 -5.00 -6.28 4.19
CA HIS A 13 -4.35 -5.78 5.42
C HIS A 13 -2.82 -5.91 5.49
N GLN A 14 -2.25 -7.06 5.18
CA GLN A 14 -0.79 -7.24 5.12
C GLN A 14 -0.29 -6.88 3.72
N PRO A 15 0.87 -6.20 3.56
CA PRO A 15 1.45 -5.86 2.25
C PRO A 15 2.60 -6.82 1.84
N PRO A 16 2.34 -7.89 1.07
CA PRO A 16 3.41 -8.71 0.49
C PRO A 16 4.25 -7.91 -0.50
N MET A 17 5.56 -8.17 -0.56
CA MET A 17 6.47 -7.51 -1.49
C MET A 17 6.08 -7.71 -2.96
N THR A 18 5.48 -8.84 -3.30
CA THR A 18 4.98 -9.22 -4.62
C THR A 18 3.59 -8.67 -4.95
N GLY A 19 2.95 -7.97 -4.02
CA GLY A 19 1.57 -7.48 -4.13
C GLY A 19 0.50 -8.50 -3.78
N TYR A 20 0.83 -9.79 -3.79
CA TYR A 20 -0.02 -10.86 -3.28
C TYR A 20 0.82 -12.00 -2.70
N GLU A 21 0.21 -12.80 -1.84
CA GLU A 21 0.80 -14.01 -1.28
C GLU A 21 -0.27 -15.09 -1.12
N ARG A 22 0.06 -16.32 -1.50
CA ARG A 22 -0.82 -17.48 -1.28
C ARG A 22 -0.29 -18.29 -0.10
N ILE A 23 -1.13 -18.47 0.91
CA ILE A 23 -0.82 -19.23 2.12
C ILE A 23 -1.60 -20.54 2.06
N GLY A 24 -0.91 -21.61 1.69
CA GLY A 24 -1.53 -22.92 1.47
C GLY A 24 -2.61 -22.92 0.38
N LYS A 25 -3.60 -23.81 0.51
CA LYS A 25 -4.59 -24.02 -0.55
C LYS A 25 -5.73 -22.99 -0.53
N TYR A 26 -6.08 -22.47 0.64
CA TYR A 26 -7.35 -21.79 0.87
C TYR A 26 -7.25 -20.32 1.24
N LEU A 27 -6.05 -19.73 1.28
CA LEU A 27 -5.87 -18.33 1.67
C LEU A 27 -5.00 -17.58 0.67
N ILE A 28 -5.50 -16.43 0.20
CA ILE A 28 -4.73 -15.47 -0.59
C ILE A 28 -4.82 -14.11 0.08
N THR A 29 -3.67 -13.49 0.28
CA THR A 29 -3.53 -12.07 0.64
C THR A 29 -3.31 -11.26 -0.63
N ILE A 30 -4.15 -10.27 -0.89
CA ILE A 30 -4.00 -9.30 -1.99
C ILE A 30 -3.75 -7.91 -1.38
N PHE A 31 -2.79 -7.18 -1.93
CA PHE A 31 -2.51 -5.80 -1.54
C PHE A 31 -2.41 -4.90 -2.78
N SER A 32 -3.40 -4.01 -2.96
CA SER A 32 -3.56 -3.26 -4.21
C SER A 32 -2.74 -1.97 -4.30
N THR A 33 -2.09 -1.54 -3.21
CA THR A 33 -1.26 -0.34 -3.22
C THR A 33 0.19 -0.68 -3.50
N ALA A 34 0.68 -0.33 -4.69
CA ALA A 34 2.11 -0.42 -4.99
C ALA A 34 2.91 0.67 -4.24
N GLY A 35 4.12 0.34 -3.81
CA GLY A 35 5.05 1.25 -3.13
C GLY A 35 4.54 1.76 -1.78
N TYR A 36 3.84 0.91 -1.03
CA TYR A 36 3.42 1.22 0.33
C TYR A 36 4.63 1.26 1.26
N ARG A 37 4.75 2.34 2.04
CA ARG A 37 5.85 2.58 3.00
C ARG A 37 7.26 2.33 2.45
N VAL A 38 7.55 2.78 1.22
CA VAL A 38 8.90 2.68 0.63
C VAL A 38 9.97 3.19 1.60
N GLN A 39 10.92 2.31 1.91
CA GLN A 39 12.19 2.58 2.59
C GLN A 39 13.31 2.14 1.65
N ASP A 40 14.40 2.89 1.58
CA ASP A 40 15.58 2.57 0.76
C ASP A 40 15.30 2.27 -0.73
N ASN A 41 14.30 2.96 -1.31
CA ASN A 41 13.79 2.73 -2.68
C ASN A 41 13.23 1.32 -2.96
N VAL A 42 13.09 0.48 -1.93
CA VAL A 42 12.44 -0.82 -2.01
C VAL A 42 10.98 -0.65 -1.59
N GLY A 43 10.07 -0.96 -2.50
CA GLY A 43 8.63 -0.89 -2.29
C GLY A 43 7.95 -2.14 -2.79
N ASN A 44 6.85 -2.54 -2.15
CA ASN A 44 6.06 -3.66 -2.61
C ASN A 44 5.39 -3.37 -3.97
N MET A 45 5.12 -4.41 -4.75
CA MET A 45 4.17 -4.33 -5.85
C MET A 45 2.75 -4.21 -5.32
N GLY A 46 1.84 -3.71 -6.15
CA GLY A 46 0.40 -3.90 -5.96
C GLY A 46 -0.07 -5.16 -6.67
N ALA A 47 -1.25 -5.66 -6.31
CA ALA A 47 -1.95 -6.67 -7.09
C ALA A 47 -3.47 -6.49 -7.05
N SER A 48 -4.13 -7.05 -8.06
CA SER A 48 -5.58 -7.19 -8.14
C SER A 48 -5.95 -8.63 -8.50
N LEU A 49 -7.00 -9.16 -7.87
CA LEU A 49 -7.59 -10.45 -8.22
C LEU A 49 -8.74 -10.21 -9.20
N VAL A 50 -8.66 -10.85 -10.36
CA VAL A 50 -9.72 -10.87 -11.36
C VAL A 50 -10.35 -12.26 -11.32
N ILE A 51 -11.66 -12.30 -11.11
CA ILE A 51 -12.45 -13.54 -11.14
C ILE A 51 -13.38 -13.42 -12.34
N ASN A 52 -13.25 -14.34 -13.27
CA ASN A 52 -14.07 -14.40 -14.48
C ASN A 52 -15.42 -15.07 -14.17
N GLU A 53 -16.36 -14.98 -15.12
CA GLU A 53 -17.71 -15.57 -15.00
C GLU A 53 -17.66 -17.10 -14.77
N ASP A 54 -16.68 -17.78 -15.37
CA ASP A 54 -16.47 -19.23 -15.21
C ASP A 54 -15.79 -19.62 -13.88
N GLY A 55 -15.55 -18.65 -12.98
CA GLY A 55 -14.80 -18.85 -11.74
C GLY A 55 -13.28 -18.98 -11.93
N GLY A 56 -12.78 -18.81 -13.16
CA GLY A 56 -11.35 -18.70 -13.44
C GLY A 56 -10.75 -17.48 -12.73
N MET A 57 -9.60 -17.65 -12.08
CA MET A 57 -8.95 -16.61 -11.29
C MET A 57 -7.60 -16.22 -11.89
N ASN A 58 -7.36 -14.91 -12.02
CA ASN A 58 -6.08 -14.37 -12.43
C ASN A 58 -5.64 -13.26 -11.47
N ILE A 59 -4.33 -13.16 -11.22
CA ILE A 59 -3.76 -12.09 -10.39
C ILE A 59 -2.91 -11.18 -11.26
N VAL A 60 -3.35 -9.92 -11.39
CA VAL A 60 -2.63 -8.88 -12.12
C VAL A 60 -1.75 -8.12 -11.15
N ARG A 61 -0.44 -8.14 -11.39
CA ARG A 61 0.54 -7.39 -10.59
C ARG A 61 0.73 -5.99 -11.15
N ILE A 62 0.90 -5.02 -10.25
CA ILE A 62 1.00 -3.59 -10.54
C ILE A 62 2.34 -3.09 -10.00
N GLN A 63 3.20 -2.59 -10.87
CA GLN A 63 4.46 -1.97 -10.47
C GLN A 63 4.28 -0.46 -10.24
N VAL A 64 5.09 0.11 -9.35
CA VAL A 64 5.11 1.56 -9.15
C VAL A 64 5.72 2.24 -10.37
N GLY A 65 4.92 3.00 -11.11
CA GLY A 65 5.43 3.90 -12.14
C GLY A 65 6.25 5.05 -11.55
N GLU A 66 7.25 5.54 -12.27
CA GLU A 66 8.19 6.58 -11.80
C GLU A 66 7.51 7.87 -11.35
N GLN A 67 6.45 8.30 -12.04
CA GLN A 67 5.69 9.51 -11.67
C GLN A 67 5.05 9.45 -10.29
N LEU A 68 4.60 8.26 -9.86
CA LEU A 68 4.03 8.08 -8.52
C LEU A 68 5.10 8.09 -7.42
N LYS A 69 6.34 7.66 -7.72
CA LYS A 69 7.49 7.81 -6.80
C LYS A 69 7.76 9.29 -6.53
N LEU A 70 7.82 10.10 -7.58
CA LEU A 70 8.07 11.54 -7.50
C LEU A 70 6.97 12.30 -6.76
N LYS A 71 5.69 11.99 -7.03
CA LYS A 71 4.55 12.64 -6.35
C LYS A 71 4.52 12.36 -4.85
N ARG A 72 4.88 11.15 -4.42
CA ARG A 72 4.96 10.78 -2.99
C ARG A 72 6.17 11.38 -2.28
N GLN A 73 7.32 11.50 -2.96
CA GLN A 73 8.49 12.19 -2.41
C GLN A 73 8.20 13.67 -2.14
N ARG A 74 7.56 14.36 -3.10
CA ARG A 74 7.12 15.77 -2.91
C ARG A 74 6.21 15.92 -1.68
N TYR A 75 5.19 15.07 -1.57
CA TYR A 75 4.27 15.14 -0.42
C TYR A 75 4.95 14.87 0.94
N LYS A 76 5.97 13.99 0.99
CA LYS A 76 6.79 13.80 2.20
C LYS A 76 7.59 15.06 2.52
N MET A 77 8.22 15.69 1.53
CA MET A 77 8.95 16.96 1.70
C MET A 77 8.04 18.08 2.20
N ASP A 78 6.83 18.21 1.62
CA ASP A 78 5.87 19.24 2.03
C ASP A 78 5.48 19.10 3.51
N LYS A 79 5.27 17.87 3.98
CA LYS A 79 4.98 17.61 5.41
C LYS A 79 6.14 17.95 6.33
N VAL A 80 7.38 17.67 5.91
CA VAL A 80 8.58 18.04 6.67
C VAL A 80 8.73 19.55 6.73
N LEU A 81 8.54 20.24 5.61
CA LEU A 81 8.63 21.69 5.53
C LEU A 81 7.60 22.38 6.43
N ILE A 82 6.33 21.95 6.37
CA ILE A 82 5.26 22.47 7.26
C ILE A 82 5.62 22.26 8.73
N ARG A 83 6.18 21.10 9.09
CA ARG A 83 6.60 20.82 10.46
C ARG A 83 7.74 21.74 10.90
N ILE A 84 8.75 21.95 10.07
CA ILE A 84 9.86 22.86 10.35
C ILE A 84 9.36 24.30 10.54
N ILE A 85 8.49 24.78 9.64
CA ILE A 85 7.92 26.13 9.74
C ILE A 85 7.14 26.29 11.05
N ARG A 86 6.30 25.31 11.40
CA ARG A 86 5.54 25.33 12.65
C ARG A 86 6.47 25.36 13.87
N ASP A 87 7.47 24.48 13.90
CA ASP A 87 8.39 24.37 15.03
C ASP A 87 9.25 25.65 15.16
N LEU A 88 9.66 26.27 14.04
CA LEU A 88 10.33 27.57 14.01
C LEU A 88 9.44 28.70 14.56
N PHE A 89 8.16 28.72 14.17
CA PHE A 89 7.19 29.72 14.64
C PHE A 89 6.98 29.62 16.16
N VAL A 90 6.92 28.40 16.70
CA VAL A 90 6.86 28.15 18.16
C VAL A 90 8.11 28.69 18.86
N VAL A 91 9.31 28.46 18.32
CA VAL A 91 10.57 28.96 18.89
C VAL A 91 10.62 30.50 18.90
N ILE A 92 10.15 31.16 17.84
CA ILE A 92 10.12 32.62 17.75
C ILE A 92 9.15 33.21 18.79
N LEU A 93 7.95 32.62 18.93
CA LEU A 93 6.97 33.06 19.94
C LEU A 93 7.53 32.98 21.36
N ILE A 94 8.24 31.88 21.69
CA ILE A 94 8.89 31.72 23.01
C ILE A 94 9.97 32.79 23.24
N LYS A 95 10.73 33.18 22.22
CA LYS A 95 11.76 34.23 22.35
C LYS A 95 11.22 35.65 22.48
N LEU A 96 9.96 35.87 22.12
CA LEU A 96 9.29 37.17 22.18
C LEU A 96 8.38 37.33 23.41
N SER A 97 8.24 36.29 24.24
CA SER A 97 7.48 36.27 25.50
C SER A 97 8.42 36.47 26.68
#